data_AF-A0A9D6DY64-F1
#
_entry.id   AF-A0A9D6DY64-F1
#
_cell.length_a   1.000
_cell.length_b   1.000
_cell.length_c   1.000
_cell.angle_alpha   90.00
_cell.angle_beta   90.00
_cell.angle_gamma   90.00
#
_symmetry.space_group_name_H-M   'P 1'
#
loop_
_entity.id
_entity.type
_entity.pdbx_description
1 polymer ?
#
loop_
_entity_poly.entity_id
_entity_poly.type
_entity_poly.pdbx_seq_one_letter_code
_entity_poly.pdbx_strand_id
1 'polypeptide(L)'
;MKRPSKILKTFLKQHRDEQTLLLFWSCDLKECSSGRIIDFDEEYVLLRQCDEETEEPYELLVKLDNITTVCPWVEKLNVDRKFRKITHNFEQSWEDDSCGQDV
;
A
#
# COMPACT_ATOMS: atom_id res chain seq x y z
N MET A 1 22.51 10.19 -7.81
CA MET A 1 21.29 9.35 -7.99
C MET A 1 20.26 10.15 -8.78
N LYS A 2 19.52 9.52 -9.69
CA LYS A 2 18.55 10.20 -10.55
C LYS A 2 17.26 10.41 -9.76
N ARG A 3 16.82 11.65 -9.59
CA ARG A 3 15.54 11.96 -8.92
C ARG A 3 14.39 11.22 -9.63
N PRO A 4 13.42 10.65 -8.90
CA PRO A 4 12.25 10.07 -9.54
C PRO A 4 11.58 11.13 -10.40
N SER A 5 11.20 10.74 -11.61
CA SER A 5 10.55 11.65 -12.56
C SER A 5 9.30 12.25 -11.92
N LYS A 6 8.97 13.50 -12.28
CA LYS A 6 7.74 14.16 -11.82
C LYS A 6 6.50 13.28 -12.04
N ILE A 7 6.49 12.50 -13.13
CA ILE A 7 5.43 11.57 -13.49
C ILE A 7 5.30 10.44 -12.45
N LEU A 8 6.40 9.80 -12.07
CA LEU A 8 6.37 8.72 -11.07
C LEU A 8 5.89 9.22 -9.71
N LYS A 9 6.39 10.38 -9.25
CA LYS A 9 5.93 10.97 -7.98
C LYS A 9 4.43 11.28 -8.00
N THR A 10 3.91 11.84 -9.09
CA THR A 10 2.47 12.11 -9.25
C THR A 10 1.66 10.82 -9.24
N PHE A 11 2.13 9.78 -9.93
CA PHE A 11 1.48 8.46 -9.96
C PHE A 11 1.41 7.82 -8.56
N LEU A 12 2.54 7.76 -7.84
CA LEU A 12 2.59 7.18 -6.49
C LEU A 12 1.71 7.98 -5.51
N LYS A 13 1.73 9.31 -5.59
CA LYS A 13 0.88 10.17 -4.76
C LYS A 13 -0.60 9.88 -4.99
N GLN A 14 -1.03 9.85 -6.26
CA GLN A 14 -2.42 9.60 -6.60
C GLN A 14 -2.89 8.26 -6.03
N HIS A 15 -2.14 7.18 -6.25
CA HIS A 15 -2.54 5.85 -5.81
C HIS A 15 -2.44 5.62 -4.30
N ARG A 16 -1.57 6.37 -3.60
CA ARG A 16 -1.59 6.44 -2.13
C ARG A 16 -2.87 7.09 -1.63
N ASP A 17 -3.22 8.25 -2.18
CA ASP A 17 -4.40 9.01 -1.76
C ASP A 17 -5.70 8.22 -2.07
N GLU A 18 -5.71 7.45 -3.17
CA GLU A 18 -6.81 6.54 -3.55
C GLU A 18 -6.80 5.18 -2.82
N GLN A 19 -5.79 4.90 -1.98
CA GLN A 19 -5.60 3.59 -1.33
C GLN A 19 -5.66 2.40 -2.31
N THR A 20 -5.09 2.60 -3.51
CA THR A 20 -5.09 1.60 -4.58
C THR A 20 -4.14 0.45 -4.25
N LEU A 21 -4.59 -0.79 -4.44
CA LEU A 21 -3.70 -1.95 -4.42
C LEU A 21 -2.83 -1.96 -5.68
N LEU A 22 -1.51 -1.84 -5.49
CA LEU A 22 -0.54 -1.82 -6.57
C LEU A 22 0.30 -3.09 -6.58
N LEU A 23 0.76 -3.46 -7.78
CA LEU A 23 1.77 -4.48 -8.01
C LEU A 23 3.09 -3.79 -8.43
N PHE A 24 4.18 -4.15 -7.76
CA PHE A 24 5.54 -3.69 -8.01
C PHE A 24 6.35 -4.87 -8.56
N TRP A 25 6.79 -4.78 -9.81
CA TRP A 25 7.54 -5.84 -10.49
C TRP A 25 9.03 -5.49 -10.55
N SER A 26 9.88 -6.43 -10.14
CA SER A 26 11.33 -6.36 -10.31
C SER A 26 11.79 -7.40 -11.33
N CYS A 27 12.30 -6.98 -12.49
CA CYS A 27 12.88 -7.91 -13.46
C CYS A 27 14.19 -8.54 -12.97
N ASP A 28 15.00 -7.80 -12.20
CA ASP A 28 16.31 -8.28 -11.74
C ASP A 28 16.16 -9.40 -10.72
N LEU A 29 15.16 -9.30 -9.84
CA LEU A 29 14.84 -10.32 -8.84
C LEU A 29 13.85 -11.36 -9.36
N LYS A 30 13.17 -11.09 -10.49
CA LYS A 30 12.03 -11.89 -11.01
C LYS A 30 10.93 -12.09 -9.96
N GLU A 31 10.76 -11.08 -9.11
CA GLU A 31 9.83 -11.09 -7.99
C GLU A 31 8.82 -9.95 -8.13
N CYS A 32 7.66 -10.16 -7.52
CA CYS A 32 6.63 -9.13 -7.40
C CYS A 32 6.29 -8.91 -5.93
N SER A 33 6.04 -7.66 -5.60
CA SER A 33 5.50 -7.26 -4.31
C SER A 33 4.21 -6.50 -4.55
N SER A 34 3.27 -6.61 -3.63
CA SER A 34 1.96 -5.99 -3.81
C SER A 34 1.49 -5.34 -2.53
N GLY A 35 0.92 -4.15 -2.60
CA GLY A 35 0.39 -3.51 -1.42
C GLY A 35 -0.22 -2.16 -1.70
N ARG A 36 -0.76 -1.55 -0.65
CA ARG A 36 -1.20 -0.16 -0.68
C ARG A 36 -0.08 0.73 -0.18
N ILE A 37 0.12 1.87 -0.82
CA ILE A 37 1.16 2.80 -0.40
C ILE A 37 0.76 3.44 0.94
N ILE A 38 1.65 3.38 1.92
CA ILE A 38 1.57 4.16 3.15
C ILE A 38 2.27 5.50 2.91
N ASP A 39 3.54 5.44 2.50
CA ASP A 39 4.38 6.60 2.22
C ASP A 39 5.47 6.29 1.19
N PHE A 40 6.14 7.31 0.68
CA PHE A 40 7.25 7.14 -0.26
C PHE A 40 8.17 8.37 -0.30
N ASP A 41 9.42 8.14 -0.68
CA ASP A 41 10.40 9.19 -0.92
C ASP A 41 11.04 9.06 -2.32
N GLU A 42 12.27 9.55 -2.47
CA GLU A 42 12.98 9.48 -3.76
C GLU A 42 13.55 8.10 -4.07
N GLU A 43 13.68 7.22 -3.10
CA GLU A 43 14.37 5.93 -3.22
C GLU A 43 13.47 4.74 -2.85
N TYR A 44 12.52 4.95 -1.93
CA TYR A 44 11.73 3.88 -1.35
C TYR A 44 10.23 4.16 -1.41
N VAL A 45 9.47 3.07 -1.42
CA VAL A 45 8.02 3.06 -1.21
C VAL A 45 7.74 2.13 -0.04
N LEU A 46 6.98 2.62 0.94
CA LEU A 46 6.49 1.83 2.05
C LEU A 46 5.08 1.32 1.70
N LEU A 47 4.92 0.00 1.68
CA LEU A 47 3.68 -0.67 1.36
C LEU A 47 3.08 -1.33 2.60
N ARG A 48 1.77 -1.26 2.74
CA ARG A 48 1.01 -2.18 3.60
C ARG A 48 0.55 -3.38 2.80
N GLN A 49 0.88 -4.57 3.28
CA GLN A 49 0.43 -5.85 2.77
C GLN A 49 -0.38 -6.57 3.85
N CYS A 50 -1.05 -7.66 3.46
CA CYS A 50 -1.57 -8.64 4.39
C CYS A 50 -1.04 -10.00 3.97
N ASP A 51 -0.68 -10.81 4.95
CA ASP A 51 -0.34 -12.20 4.73
C ASP A 51 -1.55 -12.97 4.18
N GLU A 52 -1.33 -13.86 3.22
CA GLU A 52 -2.43 -14.59 2.56
C GLU A 52 -3.04 -15.68 3.47
N GLU A 53 -2.30 -16.17 4.47
CA GLU A 53 -2.73 -17.23 5.37
C GLU A 53 -3.26 -16.67 6.70
N THR A 54 -2.58 -15.68 7.28
CA THR A 54 -2.92 -15.13 8.60
C THR A 54 -3.84 -13.91 8.54
N GLU A 55 -3.98 -13.30 7.36
CA GLU A 55 -4.65 -12.00 7.16
C GLU A 55 -4.04 -10.85 8.00
N GLU A 56 -2.89 -11.07 8.65
CA GLU A 56 -2.24 -10.05 9.48
C GLU A 56 -1.55 -9.00 8.60
N PRO A 57 -1.76 -7.70 8.88
CA PRO A 57 -1.11 -6.65 8.13
C PRO A 57 0.37 -6.55 8.49
N TYR A 58 1.22 -6.38 7.49
CA TYR A 58 2.63 -6.07 7.68
C TYR A 58 3.09 -4.99 6.70
N GLU A 59 4.25 -4.41 7.00
CA GLU A 59 4.83 -3.34 6.20
C GLU A 59 6.02 -3.86 5.42
N LEU A 60 6.08 -3.49 4.13
CA LEU A 60 7.19 -3.83 3.25
C LEU A 60 7.81 -2.55 2.69
N LEU A 61 9.12 -2.41 2.88
CA LEU A 61 9.90 -1.35 2.28
C LEU A 61 10.46 -1.81 0.92
N VAL A 62 10.12 -1.10 -0.15
CA VAL A 62 10.49 -1.43 -1.53
C VAL A 62 11.42 -0.38 -2.08
N LYS A 63 12.59 -0.79 -2.59
CA LYS A 63 13.55 0.12 -3.24
C LYS A 63 13.21 0.31 -4.72
N LEU A 64 12.93 1.56 -5.13
CA LEU A 64 12.47 1.91 -6.47
C LEU A 64 13.46 1.58 -7.59
N ASP A 65 14.77 1.64 -7.31
CA ASP A 65 15.81 1.33 -8.30
C ASP A 65 15.74 -0.11 -8.82
N ASN A 66 15.17 -1.03 -8.04
CA ASN A 66 15.00 -2.44 -8.43
C ASN A 66 13.67 -2.69 -9.15
N ILE A 67 12.80 -1.69 -9.25
CA ILE A 67 11.45 -1.83 -9.78
C ILE A 67 11.42 -1.40 -11.25
N THR A 68 11.02 -2.32 -12.10
CA THR A 68 10.86 -2.07 -13.54
C THR A 68 9.46 -1.61 -13.90
N THR A 69 8.44 -2.00 -13.12
CA THR A 69 7.05 -1.67 -13.42
C THR A 69 6.23 -1.55 -12.15
N VAL A 70 5.35 -0.55 -12.11
CA VAL A 70 4.32 -0.39 -11.08
C VAL A 70 2.98 -0.24 -11.79
N CYS A 71 1.97 -1.02 -11.40
CA CYS A 71 0.63 -0.93 -11.98
C CYS A 71 -0.47 -1.23 -10.94
N PRO A 72 -1.69 -0.71 -11.13
CA PRO A 72 -2.85 -1.12 -10.35
C PRO A 72 -3.10 -2.62 -10.51
N TRP A 73 -3.38 -3.32 -9.42
CA TRP A 73 -3.67 -4.75 -9.46
C TRP A 73 -5.14 -5.01 -9.82
N VAL A 74 -5.48 -4.76 -11.08
CA VAL A 74 -6.86 -4.79 -11.61
C VAL A 74 -7.53 -6.16 -11.45
N GLU A 75 -6.77 -7.25 -11.52
CA GLU A 75 -7.31 -8.63 -11.42
C GLU A 75 -7.81 -9.00 -10.01
N LYS A 76 -7.37 -8.33 -8.94
CA LYS A 76 -7.85 -8.55 -7.56
C LYS A 76 -8.98 -7.58 -7.12
N LEU A 77 -9.60 -6.83 -8.04
CA LEU A 77 -10.76 -5.93 -7.73
C LEU A 77 -11.96 -6.64 -7.07
N ASN A 78 -12.12 -7.97 -7.25
CA ASN A 78 -13.14 -8.76 -6.55
C ASN A 78 -12.74 -9.16 -5.11
N VAL A 79 -11.43 -9.20 -4.80
CA VAL A 79 -10.90 -9.49 -3.44
C VAL A 79 -10.88 -8.22 -2.59
N ASP A 80 -10.82 -7.05 -3.21
CA ASP A 80 -10.86 -5.72 -2.58
C ASP A 80 -12.13 -5.49 -1.71
N ARG A 81 -13.23 -6.20 -2.00
CA ARG A 81 -14.46 -6.17 -1.17
C ARG A 81 -14.26 -6.75 0.24
N LYS A 82 -13.34 -7.70 0.42
CA LYS A 82 -12.95 -8.22 1.75
C LYS A 82 -12.02 -7.25 2.48
N PHE A 83 -11.04 -6.68 1.78
CA PHE A 83 -10.10 -5.73 2.36
C PHE A 83 -10.77 -4.44 2.86
N ARG A 84 -11.77 -3.91 2.13
CA ARG A 84 -12.55 -2.75 2.60
C ARG A 84 -13.21 -2.99 3.95
N LYS A 85 -13.58 -4.24 4.30
CA LYS A 85 -14.13 -4.55 5.63
C LYS A 85 -13.08 -4.47 6.74
N ILE A 86 -11.84 -4.87 6.45
CA ILE A 86 -10.73 -4.81 7.41
C ILE A 86 -10.37 -3.33 7.67
N THR A 87 -10.30 -2.50 6.63
CA THR A 87 -9.99 -1.06 6.80
C THR A 87 -11.10 -0.33 7.56
N HIS A 88 -12.37 -0.66 7.30
CA HIS A 88 -13.50 -0.04 8.00
C HIS A 88 -13.58 -0.43 9.48
N ASN A 89 -13.23 -1.68 9.82
CA ASN A 89 -13.15 -2.12 11.22
C ASN A 89 -11.99 -1.45 11.97
N PHE A 90 -10.90 -1.13 11.26
CA PHE A 90 -9.79 -0.40 11.86
C PHE A 90 -10.19 1.05 12.15
N GLU A 91 -10.84 1.76 11.22
CA GLU A 91 -11.30 3.14 11.45
C GLU A 91 -12.32 3.25 12.59
N GLN A 92 -13.24 2.28 12.75
CA GLN A 92 -14.15 2.26 13.91
C GLN A 92 -13.44 2.02 15.24
N SER A 93 -12.36 1.24 15.27
CA SER A 93 -11.60 0.99 16.50
C SER A 93 -10.82 2.20 17.04
N TRP A 94 -10.66 3.28 16.25
CA TRP A 94 -10.07 4.54 16.72
C TRP A 94 -11.10 5.57 17.19
N GLU A 95 -12.37 5.43 16.81
CA GLU A 95 -13.44 6.34 17.25
C GLU A 95 -14.12 5.88 18.54
N ASP A 96 -14.07 4.57 18.87
CA ASP A 96 -14.68 4.01 20.08
C ASP A 96 -13.85 4.19 21.38
N ASP A 97 -12.61 4.71 21.30
CA ASP A 97 -11.80 5.09 22.48
C ASP A 97 -12.01 6.56 22.92
N SER A 98 -13.02 7.23 22.38
CA SER A 98 -13.39 8.60 22.75
C SER A 98 -14.76 8.69 23.44
N CYS A 99 -15.10 7.75 24.32
CA CYS A 99 -16.21 7.93 25.26
C CYS A 99 -15.97 7.26 26.63
N GLY A 100 -15.63 8.08 27.62
CA GLY A 100 -15.68 7.78 29.05
C GLY A 100 -14.46 8.36 29.78
N GLN A 101 -14.56 9.29 30.74
CA GLN A 101 -15.66 9.64 31.63
C GLN A 101 -15.50 11.08 32.12
N ASP A 102 -16.65 11.72 32.37
CA ASP A 102 -16.80 12.86 33.28
C ASP A 102 -16.08 12.61 34.61
N VAL A 103 -15.20 13.54 35.02
CA VAL A 103 -15.08 14.05 36.41
C VAL A 103 -14.67 15.52 36.37
#